data_AF-A0A849TJ77-F1
#
_entry.id   AF-A0A849TJ77-F1
#
_cell.length_a   1.000
_cell.length_b   1.000
_cell.length_c   1.000
_cell.angle_alpha   90.00
_cell.angle_beta   90.00
_cell.angle_gamma   90.00
#
_symmetry.space_group_name_H-M   'P 1'
#
loop_
_entity.id
_entity.type
_entity.pdbx_description
1 polymer ?
#
loop_
_entity_poly.entity_id
_entity_poly.type
_entity_poly.pdbx_seq_one_letter_code
_entity_poly.pdbx_strand_id
1 'polypeptide(L)'
;MSFTCLGVGARSNSPLTFSPPRASGLGEEALNQEGQTKRNGDNIMKTEIQNKLNQLALKKSIPFCYGCYKDAPTGKCLSCGSDDLMKKISGIGCEYGTEWIVQHILETEFTPVDTEAAFEDSIRDCYPEETQVGWMTFDTVTLMKSQDPISWKIACGEWESMEEDEGNLLSFDNGATYYHAHQFDELLSDDH
;
A
#
# COMPACT_ATOMS: atom_id res chain seq x y z
N MET A 1 -63.08 -48.65 41.62
CA MET A 1 -62.88 -47.54 42.59
C MET A 1 -61.79 -46.65 41.99
N SER A 2 -62.21 -45.66 41.21
CA SER A 2 -62.38 -44.25 41.62
C SER A 2 -61.01 -43.54 41.69
N PHE A 3 -60.57 -42.93 40.59
CA PHE A 3 -60.70 -41.49 40.26
C PHE A 3 -60.04 -40.57 41.29
N THR A 4 -58.98 -39.85 40.87
CA THR A 4 -59.11 -38.42 40.51
C THR A 4 -57.85 -37.87 39.82
N CYS A 5 -58.10 -37.26 38.66
CA CYS A 5 -57.30 -36.22 38.02
C CYS A 5 -57.33 -34.93 38.86
N LEU A 6 -56.25 -34.14 38.84
CA LEU A 6 -56.13 -32.69 39.02
C LEU A 6 -54.62 -32.39 39.02
N GLY A 7 -54.06 -31.41 38.33
CA GLY A 7 -54.58 -30.34 37.51
C GLY A 7 -53.39 -29.56 36.96
N VAL A 8 -53.59 -28.99 35.78
CA VAL A 8 -52.65 -28.14 35.05
C VAL A 8 -52.38 -26.86 35.85
N GLY A 9 -51.12 -26.53 36.09
CA GLY A 9 -50.68 -25.29 36.70
C GLY A 9 -49.66 -24.59 35.81
N ALA A 10 -50.11 -23.60 35.06
CA ALA A 10 -49.32 -22.78 34.16
C ALA A 10 -48.15 -22.10 34.88
N ARG A 11 -46.92 -22.37 34.44
CA ARG A 11 -45.78 -21.47 34.70
C ARG A 11 -45.66 -20.55 33.49
N SER A 12 -45.99 -19.29 33.71
CA SER A 12 -45.71 -18.19 32.79
C SER A 12 -44.21 -18.13 32.54
N ASN A 13 -43.76 -18.53 31.35
CA ASN A 13 -42.45 -18.16 30.85
C ASN A 13 -42.51 -16.67 30.48
N SER A 14 -42.04 -15.81 31.39
CA SER A 14 -41.61 -14.47 31.02
C SER A 14 -40.33 -14.60 30.20
N PRO A 15 -40.23 -14.07 28.98
CA PRO A 15 -38.96 -14.00 28.28
C PRO A 15 -38.10 -12.99 29.04
N LEU A 16 -37.01 -13.45 29.67
CA LEU A 16 -35.96 -12.56 30.13
C LEU A 16 -35.29 -11.98 28.89
N THR A 17 -35.73 -10.80 28.48
CA THR A 17 -35.02 -9.98 27.50
C THR A 17 -33.72 -9.54 28.15
N PHE A 18 -32.63 -10.21 27.78
CA PHE A 18 -31.28 -9.74 28.05
C PHE A 18 -31.01 -8.56 27.12
N SER A 19 -31.34 -7.35 27.57
CA SER A 19 -30.87 -6.14 26.90
C SER A 19 -29.37 -6.00 27.16
N PRO A 20 -28.50 -6.00 26.15
CA PRO A 20 -27.09 -5.69 26.37
C PRO A 20 -26.97 -4.25 26.91
N PRO A 21 -26.00 -3.96 27.78
CA PRO A 21 -25.74 -2.60 28.19
C PRO A 21 -25.41 -1.78 26.95
N ARG A 22 -26.17 -0.69 26.76
CA ARG A 22 -25.95 0.31 25.71
C ARG A 22 -24.54 0.85 25.87
N ALA A 23 -23.63 0.39 25.01
CA ALA A 23 -22.28 0.95 24.91
C ALA A 23 -22.44 2.44 24.57
N SER A 24 -22.06 3.28 25.53
CA SER A 24 -21.89 4.72 25.34
C SER A 24 -20.82 4.95 24.27
N GLY A 25 -21.23 5.52 23.14
CA GLY A 25 -20.38 5.89 22.01
C GLY A 25 -19.38 6.98 22.37
N LEU A 26 -18.27 6.58 22.99
CA LEU A 26 -17.11 7.43 23.26
C LEU A 26 -15.81 6.85 22.65
N GLY A 27 -15.90 5.73 21.90
CA GLY A 27 -14.74 5.03 21.34
C GLY A 27 -14.50 5.25 19.84
N GLU A 28 -15.52 5.61 19.06
CA GLU A 28 -15.39 5.69 17.58
C GLU A 28 -14.81 7.03 17.08
N GLU A 29 -14.99 8.12 17.83
CA GLU A 29 -14.56 9.45 17.38
C GLU A 29 -13.04 9.68 17.53
N ALA A 30 -12.39 9.08 18.53
CA ALA A 30 -10.94 9.24 18.76
C ALA A 30 -10.10 8.46 17.73
N LEU A 31 -10.50 7.23 17.38
CA LEU A 31 -9.85 6.39 16.35
C LEU A 31 -9.91 7.05 14.95
N ASN A 32 -11.01 7.74 14.64
CA ASN A 32 -11.17 8.41 13.34
C ASN A 32 -10.28 9.66 13.22
N GLN A 33 -10.07 10.40 14.31
CA GLN A 33 -9.19 11.57 14.32
C GLN A 33 -7.72 11.18 14.22
N GLU A 34 -7.27 10.15 14.95
CA GLU A 34 -5.89 9.65 14.86
C GLU A 34 -5.59 9.05 13.47
N GLY A 35 -6.51 8.28 12.90
CA GLY A 35 -6.37 7.71 11.55
C GLY A 35 -6.42 8.75 10.43
N GLN A 36 -7.13 9.88 10.60
CA GLN A 36 -7.09 10.99 9.64
C GLN A 36 -5.78 11.80 9.74
N THR A 37 -5.21 11.93 10.94
CA THR A 37 -3.98 12.70 11.15
C THR A 37 -2.75 11.96 10.64
N LYS A 38 -2.69 10.62 10.81
CA LYS A 38 -1.62 9.77 10.24
C LYS A 38 -1.63 9.76 8.71
N ARG A 39 -2.77 9.43 8.08
CA ARG A 39 -2.92 9.44 6.60
C ARG A 39 -2.55 10.76 5.95
N ASN A 40 -2.76 11.89 6.64
CA ASN A 40 -2.31 13.20 6.14
C ASN A 40 -0.78 13.35 6.20
N GLY A 41 -0.12 12.84 7.24
CA GLY A 41 1.34 12.79 7.33
C GLY A 41 1.98 11.91 6.26
N ASP A 42 1.40 10.76 5.99
CA ASP A 42 1.94 9.80 5.01
C ASP A 42 1.78 10.31 3.56
N ASN A 43 0.67 11.02 3.27
CA ASN A 43 0.50 11.73 2.00
C ASN A 43 1.53 12.85 1.81
N ILE A 44 1.97 13.50 2.88
CA ILE A 44 3.00 14.54 2.82
C ILE A 44 4.35 13.92 2.44
N MET A 45 4.75 12.81 3.09
CA MET A 45 5.97 12.06 2.76
C MET A 45 5.99 11.60 1.31
N LYS A 46 4.90 10.99 0.82
CA LYS A 46 4.77 10.55 -0.59
C LYS A 46 4.94 11.71 -1.56
N THR A 47 4.35 12.87 -1.26
CA THR A 47 4.44 14.08 -2.09
C THR A 47 5.87 14.64 -2.10
N GLU A 48 6.56 14.62 -0.97
CA GLU A 48 7.96 15.07 -0.87
C GLU A 48 8.89 14.18 -1.70
N ILE A 49 8.75 12.86 -1.58
CA ILE A 49 9.52 11.89 -2.38
C ILE A 49 9.24 12.11 -3.87
N GLN A 50 7.97 12.25 -4.26
CA GLN A 50 7.60 12.51 -5.66
C GLN A 50 8.25 13.80 -6.19
N ASN A 51 8.28 14.86 -5.38
CA ASN A 51 8.92 16.13 -5.75
C ASN A 51 10.44 15.97 -5.92
N LYS A 52 11.11 15.24 -5.04
CA LYS A 52 12.55 14.96 -5.16
C LYS A 52 12.87 14.11 -6.38
N LEU A 53 12.06 13.09 -6.67
CA LEU A 53 12.17 12.29 -7.89
C LEU A 53 11.99 13.14 -9.15
N ASN A 54 11.00 14.05 -9.16
CA ASN A 54 10.81 15.00 -10.25
C ASN A 54 12.03 15.93 -10.43
N GLN A 55 12.63 16.41 -9.33
CA GLN A 55 13.85 17.21 -9.42
C GLN A 55 15.03 16.41 -9.98
N LEU A 56 15.20 15.15 -9.58
CA LEU A 56 16.21 14.27 -10.15
C LEU A 56 15.97 14.00 -11.63
N ALA A 57 14.72 13.77 -12.03
CA ALA A 57 14.32 13.63 -13.43
C ALA A 57 14.68 14.87 -14.25
N LEU A 58 14.44 16.07 -13.70
CA LEU A 58 14.81 17.34 -14.35
C LEU A 58 16.32 17.52 -14.46
N LYS A 59 17.10 17.07 -13.47
CA LYS A 59 18.57 17.12 -13.50
C LYS A 59 19.17 16.13 -14.51
N LYS A 60 18.58 14.93 -14.65
CA LYS A 60 19.05 13.89 -15.59
C LYS A 60 18.62 14.14 -17.03
N SER A 61 17.53 14.87 -17.24
CA SER A 61 17.02 15.15 -18.58
C SER A 61 17.66 16.36 -19.24
N ILE A 62 17.79 16.26 -20.57
CA ILE A 62 18.28 17.34 -21.42
C ILE A 62 17.06 17.94 -22.14
N PRO A 63 16.87 19.27 -22.12
CA PRO A 63 15.81 19.90 -22.91
C PRO A 63 16.04 19.64 -24.41
N PHE A 64 14.98 19.24 -25.12
CA PHE A 64 15.02 18.82 -26.51
C PHE A 64 13.94 19.54 -27.31
N CYS A 65 14.33 20.15 -28.42
CA CYS A 65 13.38 20.81 -29.31
C CYS A 65 12.82 19.80 -30.31
N TYR A 66 11.52 19.51 -30.20
CA TYR A 66 10.84 18.61 -31.14
C TYR A 66 10.80 19.16 -32.56
N GLY A 67 10.49 20.46 -32.72
CA GLY A 67 10.34 21.09 -34.04
C GLY A 67 11.64 21.15 -34.86
N CYS A 68 12.80 21.26 -34.21
CA CYS A 68 14.10 21.26 -34.88
C CYS A 68 14.88 19.95 -34.70
N TYR A 69 14.34 19.01 -33.92
CA TYR A 69 14.95 17.73 -33.58
C TYR A 69 16.40 17.84 -33.07
N LYS A 70 16.63 18.79 -32.15
CA LYS A 70 17.96 19.13 -31.61
C LYS A 70 17.91 19.34 -30.11
N ASP A 71 19.01 19.01 -29.45
CA ASP A 71 19.21 19.30 -28.03
C ASP A 71 19.30 20.81 -27.81
N ALA A 72 18.62 21.31 -26.77
CA ALA A 72 18.49 22.72 -26.45
C ALA A 72 18.84 22.99 -24.98
N PRO A 73 20.08 22.71 -24.53
CA PRO A 73 20.48 22.80 -23.12
C PRO A 73 20.34 24.20 -22.53
N THR A 74 20.24 25.24 -23.36
CA THR A 74 20.02 26.63 -22.97
C THR A 74 18.58 26.93 -22.54
N GLY A 75 17.66 25.96 -22.62
CA GLY A 75 16.24 26.16 -22.29
C GLY A 75 15.43 26.84 -23.40
N LYS A 76 16.07 27.15 -24.55
CA LYS A 76 15.42 27.62 -25.77
C LYS A 76 16.16 27.06 -26.99
N CYS A 77 15.44 26.73 -28.04
CA CYS A 77 16.04 26.26 -29.28
C CYS A 77 16.73 27.42 -30.02
N LEU A 78 18.03 27.28 -30.31
CA LEU A 78 18.79 28.27 -31.08
C LEU A 78 18.36 28.37 -32.56
N SER A 79 17.68 27.35 -33.10
CA SER A 79 17.27 27.32 -34.51
C SER A 79 15.91 27.98 -34.75
N CYS A 80 14.89 27.64 -33.96
CA CYS A 80 13.53 28.17 -34.13
C CYS A 80 13.09 29.16 -33.03
N GLY A 81 13.89 29.36 -31.98
CA GLY A 81 13.54 30.23 -30.86
C GLY A 81 12.47 29.67 -29.91
N SER A 82 11.98 28.46 -30.17
CA SER A 82 10.96 27.82 -29.32
C SER A 82 11.50 27.54 -27.91
N ASP A 83 10.69 27.88 -26.92
CA ASP A 83 10.87 27.59 -25.50
C ASP A 83 10.04 26.39 -25.03
N ASP A 84 9.18 25.84 -25.89
CA ASP A 84 8.45 24.59 -25.67
C ASP A 84 9.37 23.39 -25.98
N LEU A 85 10.02 22.88 -24.94
CA LEU A 85 11.03 21.84 -25.05
C LEU A 85 10.58 20.57 -24.33
N MET A 86 10.73 19.44 -25.03
CA MET A 86 10.60 18.11 -24.44
C MET A 86 11.79 17.82 -23.52
N LYS A 87 11.65 16.79 -22.69
CA LYS A 87 12.74 16.19 -21.93
C LYS A 87 13.28 14.99 -22.69
N LYS A 88 14.60 14.86 -22.78
CA LYS A 88 15.28 13.75 -23.44
C LYS A 88 16.27 13.10 -22.50
N ILE A 89 16.31 11.77 -22.53
CA ILE A 89 17.41 10.99 -21.98
C ILE A 89 18.09 10.26 -23.14
N SER A 90 19.40 10.46 -23.26
CA SER A 90 20.20 9.90 -24.35
C SER A 90 20.11 8.37 -24.37
N GLY A 91 19.61 7.81 -25.48
CA GLY A 91 19.50 6.36 -25.68
C GLY A 91 18.17 5.74 -25.24
N ILE A 92 17.28 6.50 -24.60
CA ILE A 92 15.98 6.00 -24.11
C ILE A 92 14.83 6.56 -24.93
N GLY A 93 14.71 7.89 -24.98
CA GLY A 93 13.58 8.55 -25.62
C GLY A 93 13.48 10.04 -25.31
N CYS A 94 12.42 10.67 -25.81
CA CYS A 94 12.07 12.05 -25.51
C CYS A 94 10.55 12.24 -25.39
N GLU A 95 10.11 12.93 -24.34
CA GLU A 95 8.71 13.26 -24.09
C GLU A 95 8.59 14.52 -23.21
N TYR A 96 7.42 15.17 -23.21
CA TYR A 96 7.22 16.45 -22.50
C TYR A 96 7.15 16.31 -20.98
N GLY A 97 6.62 15.20 -20.47
CA GLY A 97 6.47 14.94 -19.04
C GLY A 97 7.78 14.55 -18.34
N THR A 98 7.76 14.57 -17.02
CA THR A 98 8.82 13.97 -16.19
C THR A 98 8.45 12.58 -15.67
N GLU A 99 7.19 12.20 -15.80
CA GLU A 99 6.60 10.96 -15.29
C GLU A 99 7.34 9.74 -15.85
N TRP A 100 7.58 9.71 -17.17
CA TRP A 100 8.31 8.62 -17.82
C TRP A 100 9.77 8.51 -17.36
N ILE A 101 10.38 9.64 -16.99
CA ILE A 101 11.76 9.66 -16.45
C ILE A 101 11.75 9.12 -15.02
N VAL A 102 10.78 9.53 -14.21
CA VAL A 102 10.63 9.04 -12.84
C VAL A 102 10.39 7.54 -12.86
N GLN A 103 9.50 7.04 -13.72
CA GLN A 103 9.29 5.61 -13.91
C GLN A 103 10.59 4.91 -14.31
N HIS A 104 11.33 5.46 -15.27
CA HIS A 104 12.61 4.88 -15.68
C HIS A 104 13.64 4.83 -14.54
N ILE A 105 13.70 5.88 -13.70
CA ILE A 105 14.56 5.93 -12.50
C ILE A 105 14.13 4.83 -11.51
N LEU A 106 12.83 4.71 -11.23
CA LEU A 106 12.30 3.68 -10.33
C LEU A 106 12.65 2.27 -10.81
N GLU A 107 12.48 1.98 -12.10
CA GLU A 107 12.80 0.67 -12.68
C GLU A 107 14.30 0.35 -12.73
N THR A 108 15.17 1.37 -12.79
CA THR A 108 16.61 1.19 -13.00
C THR A 108 17.42 1.26 -11.71
N GLU A 109 17.03 2.12 -10.77
CA GLU A 109 17.78 2.42 -9.55
C GLU A 109 17.18 1.75 -8.31
N PHE A 110 15.90 1.40 -8.33
CA PHE A 110 15.18 0.84 -7.18
C PHE A 110 14.75 -0.60 -7.44
N THR A 111 14.57 -1.35 -6.36
CA THR A 111 14.14 -2.75 -6.43
C THR A 111 12.69 -2.83 -5.96
N PRO A 112 11.74 -3.23 -6.83
CA PRO A 112 10.35 -3.39 -6.43
C PRO A 112 10.23 -4.52 -5.38
N VAL A 113 9.28 -4.35 -4.47
CA VAL A 113 9.01 -5.31 -3.41
C VAL A 113 8.21 -6.48 -3.97
N ASP A 114 8.64 -7.70 -3.64
CA ASP A 114 7.81 -8.90 -3.81
C ASP A 114 6.81 -8.95 -2.64
N THR A 115 5.60 -8.46 -2.88
CA THR A 115 4.57 -8.33 -1.86
C THR A 115 4.11 -9.67 -1.31
N GLU A 116 4.09 -10.72 -2.14
CA GLU A 116 3.71 -12.06 -1.68
C GLU A 116 4.76 -12.65 -0.74
N ALA A 117 6.05 -12.46 -1.05
CA ALA A 117 7.14 -12.90 -0.18
C ALA A 117 7.17 -12.11 1.13
N ALA A 118 7.05 -10.78 1.06
CA ALA A 118 7.02 -9.93 2.26
C ALA A 118 5.83 -10.24 3.17
N PHE A 119 4.67 -10.54 2.60
CA PHE A 119 3.50 -10.99 3.35
C PHE A 119 3.71 -12.40 3.95
N GLU A 120 4.36 -13.32 3.22
CA GLU A 120 4.70 -14.63 3.77
C GLU A 120 5.61 -14.50 4.99
N ASP A 121 6.62 -13.64 4.94
CA ASP A 121 7.51 -13.38 6.06
C ASP A 121 6.74 -12.79 7.27
N SER A 122 5.80 -11.87 7.04
CA SER A 122 5.00 -11.30 8.12
C SER A 122 4.11 -12.34 8.81
N ILE A 123 3.57 -13.31 8.06
CA ILE A 123 2.82 -14.44 8.62
C ILE A 123 3.75 -15.39 9.39
N ARG A 124 4.97 -15.64 8.90
CA ARG A 124 5.96 -16.47 9.62
C ARG A 124 6.40 -15.84 10.95
N ASP A 125 6.42 -14.52 11.04
CA ASP A 125 6.70 -13.82 12.30
C ASP A 125 5.54 -13.92 13.29
N CYS A 126 4.30 -14.00 12.80
CA CYS A 126 3.10 -14.09 13.63
C CYS A 126 2.77 -15.50 14.13
N TYR A 127 3.13 -16.53 13.37
CA TYR A 127 2.75 -17.92 13.59
C TYR A 127 3.96 -18.85 13.67
N PRO A 128 3.88 -19.97 14.42
CA PRO A 128 4.96 -20.93 14.44
C PRO A 128 5.23 -21.50 13.04
N GLU A 129 6.51 -21.79 12.73
CA GLU A 129 6.92 -22.36 11.45
C GLU A 129 6.18 -23.66 11.13
N GLU A 130 6.04 -24.54 12.12
CA GLU A 130 5.38 -25.83 11.97
C GLU A 130 4.09 -25.93 12.82
N THR A 131 3.04 -26.46 12.22
CA THR A 131 1.76 -26.76 12.88
C THR A 131 1.49 -28.26 12.88
N GLN A 132 1.10 -28.78 14.04
CA GLN A 132 0.71 -30.18 14.20
C GLN A 132 -0.80 -30.35 13.95
N VAL A 133 -1.17 -31.24 13.01
CA VAL A 133 -2.55 -31.64 12.73
C VAL A 133 -2.69 -33.13 12.99
N GLY A 134 -3.29 -33.49 14.13
CA GLY A 134 -3.35 -34.87 14.60
C GLY A 134 -1.95 -35.43 14.88
N TRP A 135 -1.49 -36.39 14.08
CA TRP A 135 -0.16 -37.00 14.18
C TRP A 135 0.81 -36.53 13.09
N MET A 136 0.42 -35.56 12.25
CA MET A 136 1.23 -35.04 11.15
C MET A 136 1.72 -33.63 11.47
N THR A 137 2.93 -33.29 11.02
CA THR A 137 3.52 -31.95 11.13
C THR A 137 3.60 -31.33 9.74
N PHE A 138 3.14 -30.09 9.61
CA PHE A 138 3.12 -29.34 8.35
C PHE A 138 3.73 -27.95 8.55
N ASP A 139 4.33 -27.40 7.50
CA ASP A 139 4.68 -25.98 7.46
C ASP A 139 3.40 -25.13 7.44
N THR A 140 3.32 -24.16 8.35
CA THR A 140 2.10 -23.40 8.61
C THR A 140 1.66 -22.57 7.40
N VAL A 141 2.58 -21.85 6.77
CA VAL A 141 2.27 -21.02 5.58
C VAL A 141 1.88 -21.90 4.40
N THR A 142 2.64 -22.96 4.12
CA THR A 142 2.33 -23.90 3.04
C THR A 142 0.97 -24.54 3.26
N LEU A 143 0.64 -24.89 4.51
CA LEU A 143 -0.67 -25.42 4.86
C LEU A 143 -1.76 -24.37 4.56
N MET A 144 -1.63 -23.13 5.03
CA MET A 144 -2.58 -22.05 4.78
C MET A 144 -2.81 -21.82 3.27
N LYS A 145 -1.72 -21.69 2.49
CA LYS A 145 -1.77 -21.54 1.03
C LYS A 145 -2.48 -22.70 0.34
N SER A 146 -2.24 -23.93 0.82
CA SER A 146 -2.82 -25.14 0.23
C SER A 146 -4.31 -25.32 0.51
N GLN A 147 -4.78 -24.89 1.69
CA GLN A 147 -6.17 -25.07 2.10
C GLN A 147 -7.08 -24.01 1.49
N ASP A 148 -6.66 -22.74 1.48
CA ASP A 148 -7.43 -21.67 0.86
C ASP A 148 -6.51 -20.63 0.16
N PRO A 149 -6.17 -20.89 -1.12
CA PRO A 149 -5.34 -19.97 -1.90
C PRO A 149 -6.08 -18.67 -2.26
N ILE A 150 -7.42 -18.64 -2.22
CA ILE A 150 -8.18 -17.43 -2.54
C ILE A 150 -8.16 -16.50 -1.34
N SER A 151 -8.46 -17.02 -0.15
CA SER A 151 -8.36 -16.24 1.09
C SER A 151 -6.94 -15.75 1.33
N TRP A 152 -5.91 -16.53 0.99
CA TRP A 152 -4.51 -16.07 1.06
C TRP A 152 -4.27 -14.82 0.21
N LYS A 153 -4.73 -14.83 -1.05
CA LYS A 153 -4.57 -13.67 -1.96
C LYS A 153 -5.34 -12.44 -1.48
N ILE A 154 -6.53 -12.63 -0.93
CA ILE A 154 -7.31 -11.52 -0.35
C ILE A 154 -6.55 -10.93 0.85
N ALA A 155 -6.06 -11.78 1.75
CA ALA A 155 -5.29 -11.33 2.91
C ALA A 155 -4.00 -10.59 2.51
N CYS A 156 -3.32 -11.05 1.46
CA CYS A 156 -2.16 -10.35 0.89
C CYS A 156 -2.53 -8.94 0.40
N GLY A 157 -3.63 -8.79 -0.37
CA GLY A 157 -4.08 -7.47 -0.84
C GLY A 157 -4.58 -6.54 0.26
N GLU A 158 -5.19 -7.09 1.32
CA GLU A 158 -5.54 -6.32 2.52
C GLU A 158 -4.29 -5.84 3.25
N TRP A 159 -3.28 -6.71 3.39
CA TRP A 159 -2.00 -6.35 3.98
C TRP A 159 -1.27 -5.28 3.17
N GLU A 160 -1.20 -5.41 1.84
CA GLU A 160 -0.61 -4.40 0.95
C GLU A 160 -1.26 -3.02 1.16
N SER A 161 -2.59 -2.98 1.26
CA SER A 161 -3.34 -1.74 1.50
C SER A 161 -3.04 -1.15 2.88
N MET A 162 -2.92 -2.00 3.91
CA MET A 162 -2.55 -1.57 5.26
C MET A 162 -1.13 -1.01 5.32
N GLU A 163 -0.16 -1.68 4.71
CA GLU A 163 1.23 -1.21 4.69
C GLU A 163 1.41 0.08 3.87
N GLU A 164 0.60 0.26 2.83
CA GLU A 164 0.54 1.54 2.10
C GLU A 164 -0.07 2.65 2.96
N ASP A 165 -1.15 2.35 3.69
CA ASP A 165 -1.78 3.30 4.62
C ASP A 165 -0.87 3.65 5.81
N GLU A 166 0.01 2.73 6.24
CA GLU A 166 1.02 2.96 7.28
C GLU A 166 2.29 3.65 6.75
N GLY A 167 2.41 3.83 5.42
CA GLY A 167 3.54 4.48 4.79
C GLY A 167 4.81 3.62 4.70
N ASN A 168 4.74 2.32 4.99
CA ASN A 168 5.86 1.39 4.85
C ASN A 168 6.09 0.99 3.39
N LEU A 169 5.00 0.89 2.62
CA LEU A 169 4.99 0.67 1.18
C LEU A 169 4.50 1.91 0.45
N LEU A 170 5.15 2.22 -0.67
CA LEU A 170 4.80 3.33 -1.54
C LEU A 170 4.51 2.82 -2.95
N SER A 171 3.35 3.17 -3.48
CA SER A 171 3.00 2.94 -4.89
C SER A 171 3.04 4.26 -5.67
N PHE A 172 3.62 4.26 -6.87
CA PHE A 172 3.66 5.44 -7.76
C PHE A 172 2.82 5.27 -9.03
N ASP A 173 2.30 4.06 -9.25
CA ASP A 173 1.58 3.63 -10.45
C ASP A 173 0.16 3.11 -10.12
N ASN A 174 -0.44 3.64 -9.06
CA ASN A 174 -1.76 3.25 -8.53
C ASN A 174 -1.83 1.78 -8.07
N GLY A 175 -0.78 1.30 -7.39
CA GLY A 175 -0.76 -0.02 -6.75
C GLY A 175 -0.40 -1.17 -7.70
N ALA A 176 0.26 -0.89 -8.82
CA ALA A 176 0.79 -1.96 -9.67
C ALA A 176 2.20 -2.39 -9.23
N THR A 177 2.99 -1.47 -8.68
CA THR A 177 4.29 -1.76 -8.07
C THR A 177 4.44 -1.05 -6.74
N TYR A 178 5.02 -1.77 -5.77
CA TYR A 178 5.28 -1.27 -4.43
C TYR A 178 6.78 -1.19 -4.18
N TYR A 179 7.19 -0.13 -3.50
CA TYR A 179 8.56 0.12 -3.07
C TYR A 179 8.55 0.36 -1.57
N HIS A 180 9.57 -0.12 -0.85
CA HIS A 180 9.69 0.21 0.56
C HIS A 180 10.10 1.67 0.75
N ALA A 181 9.47 2.36 1.70
CA ALA A 181 9.78 3.76 1.99
C ALA A 181 11.26 3.99 2.35
N HIS A 182 11.89 3.06 3.07
CA HIS A 182 13.29 3.17 3.49
C HIS A 182 14.28 3.26 2.31
N GLN A 183 13.90 2.77 1.12
CA GLN A 183 14.76 2.89 -0.07
C GLN A 183 14.91 4.36 -0.49
N PHE A 184 13.97 5.24 -0.12
CA PHE A 184 13.97 6.65 -0.46
C PHE A 184 14.58 7.54 0.65
N ASP A 185 15.04 6.95 1.76
CA ASP A 185 15.62 7.71 2.88
C ASP A 185 16.86 8.51 2.45
N GLU A 186 17.68 7.97 1.55
CA GLU A 186 18.84 8.67 0.99
C GLU A 186 18.42 9.96 0.27
N LEU A 187 17.34 9.89 -0.52
CA LEU A 187 16.78 11.06 -1.21
C LEU A 187 16.24 12.09 -0.22
N LEU A 188 15.67 11.64 0.89
CA LEU A 188 15.19 12.52 1.94
C LEU A 188 16.34 13.19 2.71
N SER A 189 17.50 12.53 2.82
CA SER A 189 18.66 13.00 3.60
C SER A 189 19.53 14.08 2.94
N ASP A 190 19.44 14.25 1.61
CA ASP A 190 20.28 15.18 0.81
C ASP A 190 19.96 16.70 1.00
N ASP A 191 19.23 17.08 2.06
CA ASP A 191 18.92 18.48 2.40
C ASP A 191 20.04 19.18 3.22
N HIS A 192 21.32 18.94 2.90
CA HIS A 192 22.48 19.62 3.51
C HIS A 192 23.27 20.52 2.56
#